data_AF-A0A553R4Y1-F1
#
_entry.id   AF-A0A553R4Y1-F1
#
_cell.length_a   1.000
_cell.length_b   1.000
_cell.length_c   1.000
_cell.angle_alpha   90.00
_cell.angle_beta   90.00
_cell.angle_gamma   90.00
#
_symmetry.space_group_name_H-M   'P 1'
#
loop_
_entity.id
_entity.type
_entity.pdbx_description
1 polymer ?
#
loop_
_entity_poly.entity_id
_entity_poly.type
_entity_poly.pdbx_seq_one_letter_code
_entity_poly.pdbx_strand_id
1 'polypeptide(L)'
;MAVVSLFKSKYDQGETSSVPAPNQPPLSYAEFVVQNKIKGLQGAHGLVNQRPDAQSVIETVVQSKTGSESSPEPAKSETEQQGPAEDQTRETVKGSESCVIPPHLIGTGNSIVRGNPILKFVRNVPWEFGEVVPDYVLGRTTCALFLSVRYHNLNPNYIHERLKQLGQSFTLRVLLVQKDAHHALKELARISIMADCTLILSWSPEEAGRYLETYKSYEKKPADLLKEQVEKNYLSQVTDCLTTVKSVNKTDAMTLLSTFSTLEGIIKASKEELVLCPGLGPQKAKRLYDVLHQPFIKNKKKDSGMESGIFGGKEAKPHSRPYMASIQINKHHTCGGMLIRQDYVLTAAHCLNRTKYSGRGHFEVVLGAHNISKKETSQQRIAVKKYIQHHLFERNKDFSYDIMLLKLNGKAKLNKFVQVMPLPKKSGKIPANVKCTISGWGYRSQENKLPSDVLQEVALKLQFSFECKAIWQQYFNSETMICSVPDGKHGFCKGDSGSPLICNTKPQALASYTSPESCVDKKYPQVLVQIAYFLPWIKKKMD
;
A
#
# COMPACT_ATOMS: atom_id res chain seq x y z
N MET A 1 -12.16 8.41 9.41
CA MET A 1 -12.48 7.04 9.88
C MET A 1 -12.54 7.14 11.39
N ALA A 2 -13.74 7.06 11.99
CA ALA A 2 -13.93 7.30 13.44
C ALA A 2 -15.01 6.41 14.09
N VAL A 3 -15.69 5.55 13.32
CA VAL A 3 -16.83 4.73 13.79
C VAL A 3 -16.48 3.23 13.77
N VAL A 4 -15.19 2.90 13.96
CA VAL A 4 -14.66 1.51 13.84
C VAL A 4 -14.22 0.94 15.20
N SER A 5 -14.06 1.79 16.23
CA SER A 5 -13.27 1.44 17.42
C SER A 5 -14.04 0.92 18.65
N LEU A 6 -15.36 0.69 18.56
CA LEU A 6 -16.19 0.31 19.73
C LEU A 6 -16.90 -1.05 19.64
N PHE A 7 -16.89 -1.73 18.50
CA PHE A 7 -17.61 -3.00 18.31
C PHE A 7 -16.70 -4.11 17.76
N LYS A 8 -15.54 -4.32 18.40
CA LYS A 8 -14.64 -5.45 18.14
C LYS A 8 -14.49 -6.35 19.37
N SER A 9 -15.62 -6.91 19.80
CA SER A 9 -15.72 -7.96 20.82
C SER A 9 -16.79 -8.96 20.37
N LYS A 10 -16.53 -10.26 20.59
CA LYS A 10 -17.29 -11.40 20.05
C LYS A 10 -17.43 -11.44 18.53
N TYR A 11 -16.42 -12.01 17.88
CA TYR A 11 -16.64 -12.77 16.64
C TYR A 11 -15.68 -13.97 16.61
N ASP A 12 -15.96 -14.92 17.51
CA ASP A 12 -15.21 -16.18 17.63
C ASP A 12 -16.16 -17.32 18.03
N GLN A 13 -16.90 -17.79 17.04
CA GLN A 13 -17.55 -19.11 16.90
C GLN A 13 -18.22 -19.11 15.51
N GLY A 14 -18.07 -20.21 14.77
CA GLY A 14 -18.49 -20.27 13.37
C GLY A 14 -19.88 -20.88 13.21
N GLU A 15 -20.69 -20.30 12.33
CA GLU A 15 -21.93 -20.90 11.85
C GLU A 15 -22.11 -20.63 10.34
N THR A 16 -22.51 -21.66 9.60
CA THR A 16 -22.70 -21.57 8.14
C THR A 16 -24.11 -21.06 7.80
N SER A 17 -24.24 -20.02 6.99
CA SER A 17 -25.54 -19.58 6.45
C SER A 17 -25.60 -19.69 4.92
N SER A 18 -26.82 -19.92 4.41
CA SER A 18 -27.10 -20.29 3.03
C SER A 18 -27.42 -19.08 2.13
N VAL A 19 -27.25 -19.26 0.82
CA VAL A 19 -27.47 -18.23 -0.19
C VAL A 19 -28.98 -18.01 -0.43
N PRO A 20 -29.51 -16.77 -0.37
CA PRO A 20 -30.90 -16.47 -0.71
C PRO A 20 -31.17 -16.52 -2.22
N ALA A 21 -32.41 -16.86 -2.60
CA ALA A 21 -32.85 -16.92 -4.00
C ALA A 21 -33.00 -15.52 -4.66
N PRO A 22 -32.82 -15.40 -5.99
CA PRO A 22 -32.84 -14.10 -6.68
C PRO A 22 -34.26 -13.66 -7.07
N ASN A 23 -34.80 -12.62 -6.41
CA ASN A 23 -35.66 -11.55 -6.97
C ASN A 23 -36.33 -10.68 -5.88
N GLN A 24 -35.53 -10.13 -4.94
CA GLN A 24 -35.98 -9.05 -4.05
C GLN A 24 -34.94 -7.92 -4.01
N PRO A 25 -35.36 -6.64 -3.86
CA PRO A 25 -34.43 -5.54 -3.65
C PRO A 25 -33.69 -5.69 -2.30
N PRO A 26 -32.43 -5.23 -2.19
CA PRO A 26 -31.67 -5.36 -0.96
C PRO A 26 -32.23 -4.46 0.16
N LEU A 27 -32.52 -5.06 1.31
CA LEU A 27 -32.98 -4.38 2.52
C LEU A 27 -31.97 -3.33 3.00
N SER A 28 -32.47 -2.24 3.59
CA SER A 28 -31.64 -1.30 4.34
C SER A 28 -31.14 -1.92 5.66
N TYR A 29 -30.14 -1.29 6.27
CA TYR A 29 -29.61 -1.73 7.56
C TYR A 29 -30.66 -1.66 8.68
N ALA A 30 -31.57 -0.68 8.65
CA ALA A 30 -32.66 -0.57 9.62
C ALA A 30 -33.63 -1.77 9.51
N GLU A 31 -34.05 -2.11 8.30
CA GLU A 31 -34.92 -3.27 8.05
C GLU A 31 -34.23 -4.60 8.41
N PHE A 32 -32.95 -4.74 8.08
CA PHE A 32 -32.15 -5.91 8.44
C PHE A 32 -31.98 -6.08 9.95
N VAL A 33 -31.75 -5.01 10.71
CA VAL A 33 -31.67 -5.05 12.18
C VAL A 33 -33.03 -5.37 12.82
N VAL A 34 -34.12 -4.80 12.28
CA VAL A 34 -35.48 -5.09 12.76
C VAL A 34 -35.85 -6.57 12.49
N GLN A 35 -35.63 -7.08 11.28
CA GLN A 35 -35.93 -8.48 10.95
C GLN A 35 -35.13 -9.48 11.81
N ASN A 36 -33.85 -9.21 12.07
CA ASN A 36 -33.04 -10.10 12.91
C ASN A 36 -33.43 -10.01 14.40
N LYS A 37 -33.83 -8.84 14.91
CA LYS A 37 -34.41 -8.74 16.27
C LYS A 37 -35.74 -9.50 16.41
N ILE A 38 -36.61 -9.45 15.41
CA ILE A 38 -37.89 -10.17 15.42
C ILE A 38 -37.65 -11.69 15.43
N LYS A 39 -36.72 -12.20 14.60
CA LYS A 39 -36.33 -13.63 14.63
C LYS A 39 -35.75 -14.05 15.99
N GLY A 40 -34.95 -13.20 16.63
CA GLY A 40 -34.41 -13.46 17.97
C GLY A 40 -35.47 -13.59 19.07
N LEU A 41 -36.63 -12.94 18.93
CA LEU A 41 -37.72 -13.01 19.91
C LEU A 41 -38.63 -14.23 19.72
N GLN A 42 -38.75 -14.76 18.50
CA GLN A 42 -39.55 -15.96 18.22
C GLN A 42 -38.89 -17.26 18.70
N GLY A 43 -37.58 -17.26 18.95
CA GLY A 43 -36.84 -18.41 19.51
C GLY A 43 -36.95 -18.59 21.03
N ALA A 44 -37.68 -17.72 21.76
CA ALA A 44 -37.65 -17.65 23.22
C ALA A 44 -38.95 -18.12 23.92
N HIS A 45 -39.98 -18.54 23.18
CA HIS A 45 -41.23 -19.06 23.74
C HIS A 45 -41.38 -20.57 23.51
N GLY A 46 -40.69 -21.36 24.34
CA GLY A 46 -40.79 -22.82 24.28
C GLY A 46 -39.85 -23.57 25.21
N LEU A 47 -40.11 -23.52 26.53
CA LEU A 47 -39.87 -24.59 27.53
C LEU A 47 -40.12 -24.08 28.96
N VAL A 48 -41.39 -24.13 29.41
CA VAL A 48 -41.74 -24.10 30.84
C VAL A 48 -42.85 -25.13 31.07
N ASN A 49 -42.50 -26.25 31.71
CA ASN A 49 -43.33 -26.92 32.73
C ASN A 49 -42.69 -28.25 33.14
N GLN A 50 -42.19 -28.33 34.38
CA GLN A 50 -42.67 -29.30 35.37
C GLN A 50 -42.16 -28.94 36.78
N ARG A 51 -43.05 -29.10 37.76
CA ARG A 51 -42.80 -29.15 39.22
C ARG A 51 -43.24 -30.55 39.69
N PRO A 52 -42.72 -31.06 40.82
CA PRO A 52 -43.42 -30.86 42.09
C PRO A 52 -42.51 -30.44 43.26
N ASP A 53 -43.16 -30.13 44.38
CA ASP A 53 -42.61 -29.45 45.57
C ASP A 53 -42.10 -30.43 46.65
N ALA A 54 -41.36 -29.89 47.63
CA ALA A 54 -41.29 -30.40 49.01
C ALA A 54 -40.89 -29.26 49.98
N GLN A 55 -41.15 -29.43 51.29
CA GLN A 55 -41.10 -28.38 52.32
C GLN A 55 -39.96 -28.58 53.35
N SER A 56 -39.90 -27.66 54.33
CA SER A 56 -39.28 -27.77 55.68
C SER A 56 -37.77 -27.46 55.88
N VAL A 57 -37.28 -27.11 57.08
CA VAL A 57 -37.66 -26.06 58.07
C VAL A 57 -36.62 -26.01 59.23
N ILE A 58 -36.39 -24.82 59.83
CA ILE A 58 -35.70 -24.55 61.13
C ILE A 58 -34.15 -24.75 61.23
N GLU A 59 -33.46 -23.65 61.62
CA GLU A 59 -32.36 -23.42 62.62
C GLU A 59 -31.20 -24.44 62.83
N THR A 60 -30.11 -24.22 63.60
CA THR A 60 -29.63 -23.18 64.57
C THR A 60 -28.06 -23.20 64.56
N VAL A 61 -27.29 -22.09 64.44
CA VAL A 61 -26.70 -21.18 65.48
C VAL A 61 -25.19 -21.35 65.87
N VAL A 62 -24.47 -20.20 65.97
CA VAL A 62 -23.24 -19.87 66.77
C VAL A 62 -21.78 -20.14 66.29
N GLN A 63 -21.02 -19.02 66.12
CA GLN A 63 -19.64 -18.59 66.56
C GLN A 63 -18.47 -19.61 66.69
N SER A 64 -17.15 -19.30 66.58
CA SER A 64 -16.31 -18.07 66.41
C SER A 64 -15.01 -18.44 65.61
N LYS A 65 -13.86 -17.74 65.46
CA LYS A 65 -13.12 -16.52 65.94
C LYS A 65 -12.10 -16.18 64.78
N THR A 66 -11.46 -15.03 64.52
CA THR A 66 -11.04 -13.74 65.16
C THR A 66 -9.73 -13.70 65.99
N GLY A 67 -8.85 -12.73 65.64
CA GLY A 67 -7.44 -12.52 66.09
C GLY A 67 -6.43 -12.72 64.93
N SER A 68 -5.58 -11.81 64.42
CA SER A 68 -4.95 -10.54 64.86
C SER A 68 -3.87 -10.71 65.96
N GLU A 69 -2.70 -10.06 65.96
CA GLU A 69 -2.15 -8.96 65.12
C GLU A 69 -0.59 -8.87 65.22
N SER A 70 0.02 -7.77 64.72
CA SER A 70 1.35 -7.18 65.07
C SER A 70 2.62 -7.41 64.19
N SER A 71 3.46 -6.36 64.21
CA SER A 71 4.84 -6.13 63.69
C SER A 71 5.61 -5.36 64.83
N PRO A 72 6.83 -4.75 64.72
CA PRO A 72 7.79 -4.61 63.59
C PRO A 72 9.33 -4.66 63.92
N GLU A 73 10.17 -4.67 62.87
CA GLU A 73 11.53 -4.03 62.76
C GLU A 73 12.68 -4.38 63.77
N PRO A 74 13.90 -3.77 63.72
CA PRO A 74 14.92 -3.87 62.64
C PRO A 74 16.39 -4.09 63.12
N ALA A 75 17.37 -4.22 62.20
CA ALA A 75 18.83 -4.15 62.49
C ALA A 75 19.68 -3.69 61.27
N LYS A 76 20.93 -3.22 61.49
CA LYS A 76 21.85 -2.61 60.48
C LYS A 76 23.33 -3.03 60.61
N SER A 77 24.06 -3.02 59.46
CA SER A 77 25.54 -3.12 59.28
C SER A 77 25.87 -3.02 57.76
N GLU A 78 26.79 -2.26 57.14
CA GLU A 78 27.92 -1.38 57.56
C GLU A 78 29.14 -2.17 58.13
N THR A 79 30.42 -2.05 57.70
CA THR A 79 31.15 -1.06 56.84
C THR A 79 32.45 -1.64 56.18
N GLU A 80 32.94 -1.06 55.05
CA GLU A 80 34.38 -0.82 54.62
C GLU A 80 35.47 -1.97 54.60
N GLN A 81 36.67 -1.91 53.97
CA GLN A 81 37.41 -1.00 53.04
C GLN A 81 38.54 -1.74 52.24
N GLN A 82 38.93 -1.22 51.06
CA GLN A 82 40.25 -1.19 50.33
C GLN A 82 41.39 -2.27 50.49
N GLY A 83 42.06 -2.62 49.37
CA GLY A 83 43.45 -3.17 49.35
C GLY A 83 43.84 -4.05 48.12
N PRO A 84 44.97 -3.81 47.39
CA PRO A 84 45.31 -4.55 46.14
C PRO A 84 46.62 -5.40 46.14
N ALA A 85 46.73 -6.34 45.20
CA ALA A 85 47.97 -7.02 44.75
C ALA A 85 47.80 -7.62 43.33
N GLU A 86 48.89 -8.01 42.64
CA GLU A 86 48.89 -8.35 41.18
C GLU A 86 49.38 -9.79 40.84
N ASP A 87 49.04 -10.21 39.60
CA ASP A 87 49.80 -11.06 38.66
C ASP A 87 49.55 -12.60 38.50
N GLN A 88 49.80 -13.07 37.27
CA GLN A 88 50.03 -14.44 36.73
C GLN A 88 48.87 -15.43 36.46
N THR A 89 48.23 -15.22 35.30
CA THR A 89 47.97 -16.22 34.23
C THR A 89 47.50 -17.66 34.55
N ARG A 90 46.28 -18.01 34.09
CA ARG A 90 46.05 -19.27 33.34
C ARG A 90 44.79 -19.21 32.46
N GLU A 91 44.83 -19.86 31.29
CA GLU A 91 43.68 -19.96 30.39
C GLU A 91 42.72 -21.12 30.76
N THR A 92 41.40 -20.89 30.73
CA THR A 92 40.40 -21.92 30.35
C THR A 92 39.13 -21.25 29.84
N VAL A 93 38.39 -21.89 28.92
CA VAL A 93 37.24 -21.30 28.20
C VAL A 93 35.91 -21.95 28.60
N LYS A 94 34.94 -21.13 29.04
CA LYS A 94 33.48 -21.20 28.74
C LYS A 94 32.66 -20.30 29.67
N GLY A 95 31.51 -19.83 29.19
CA GLY A 95 30.47 -19.16 30.00
C GLY A 95 30.17 -17.75 29.49
N SER A 96 28.88 -17.45 29.32
CA SER A 96 28.38 -16.17 28.82
C SER A 96 27.50 -15.50 29.86
N GLU A 97 27.84 -14.28 30.29
CA GLU A 97 26.85 -13.29 30.70
C GLU A 97 27.41 -11.85 30.75
N SER A 98 26.48 -10.89 30.76
CA SER A 98 26.62 -9.42 30.90
C SER A 98 28.01 -8.77 30.93
N CYS A 99 28.33 -7.99 29.88
CA CYS A 99 29.44 -7.01 29.90
C CYS A 99 28.90 -5.59 30.16
N VAL A 100 29.50 -4.87 31.12
CA VAL A 100 29.20 -3.46 31.44
C VAL A 100 30.51 -2.66 31.43
N ILE A 101 30.71 -1.81 30.42
CA ILE A 101 31.91 -0.95 30.29
C ILE A 101 31.54 0.42 29.65
N PRO A 102 31.74 1.53 30.37
CA PRO A 102 32.10 2.86 29.82
C PRO A 102 33.63 3.12 29.96
N PRO A 103 34.25 4.19 29.40
CA PRO A 103 33.71 5.30 28.59
C PRO A 103 34.48 5.56 27.24
N HIS A 104 34.06 6.61 26.49
CA HIS A 104 34.75 7.36 25.39
C HIS A 104 35.85 6.69 24.53
N LEU A 105 35.82 6.72 23.18
CA LEU A 105 36.12 7.93 22.36
C LEU A 105 35.79 7.80 20.84
N ILE A 106 35.21 8.87 20.25
CA ILE A 106 35.18 9.38 18.84
C ILE A 106 35.37 8.42 17.63
N GLY A 107 34.42 8.41 16.67
CA GLY A 107 34.58 7.73 15.36
C GLY A 107 33.54 7.96 14.23
N THR A 108 33.31 9.18 13.75
CA THR A 108 32.52 9.50 12.50
C THR A 108 31.00 9.19 12.45
N GLY A 109 30.26 9.39 13.54
CA GLY A 109 28.80 9.26 13.56
C GLY A 109 28.01 10.19 12.59
N ASN A 110 26.80 9.74 12.21
CA ASN A 110 25.93 10.34 11.19
C ASN A 110 25.69 11.86 11.33
N SER A 111 26.04 12.62 10.28
CA SER A 111 25.87 14.09 10.21
C SER A 111 24.40 14.57 10.17
N ILE A 112 23.45 13.66 9.95
CA ILE A 112 22.01 13.95 9.77
C ILE A 112 21.39 14.55 11.03
N VAL A 113 21.72 14.04 12.22
CA VAL A 113 21.07 14.48 13.48
C VAL A 113 21.59 15.85 13.94
N ARG A 114 22.88 16.16 13.70
CA ARG A 114 23.49 17.45 14.07
C ARG A 114 22.87 18.66 13.36
N GLY A 115 22.21 18.46 12.23
CA GLY A 115 21.47 19.50 11.50
C GLY A 115 19.98 19.61 11.85
N ASN A 116 19.46 18.77 12.75
CA ASN A 116 18.02 18.68 13.00
C ASN A 116 17.50 19.85 13.86
N PRO A 117 16.54 20.67 13.39
CA PRO A 117 16.03 21.81 14.15
C PRO A 117 15.28 21.42 15.44
N ILE A 118 14.81 20.17 15.56
CA ILE A 118 13.99 19.70 16.68
C ILE A 118 14.74 19.74 18.03
N LEU A 119 16.04 19.44 18.04
CA LEU A 119 16.82 19.33 19.29
C LEU A 119 16.82 20.64 20.12
N LYS A 120 16.60 21.80 19.49
CA LYS A 120 16.49 23.11 20.17
C LYS A 120 15.22 23.27 21.03
N PHE A 121 14.26 22.35 20.86
CA PHE A 121 12.95 22.33 21.50
C PHE A 121 12.76 21.10 22.40
N VAL A 122 13.72 20.18 22.47
CA VAL A 122 13.78 19.11 23.49
C VAL A 122 14.62 19.62 24.65
N ARG A 123 13.95 19.99 25.75
CA ARG A 123 14.52 20.69 26.91
C ARG A 123 14.17 20.02 28.25
N ASN A 124 13.00 19.38 28.32
CA ASN A 124 12.47 18.73 29.52
C ASN A 124 12.96 17.27 29.66
N VAL A 125 13.81 16.81 28.74
CA VAL A 125 14.36 15.46 28.66
C VAL A 125 15.86 15.56 28.38
N PRO A 126 16.74 14.95 29.19
CA PRO A 126 18.16 14.86 28.86
C PRO A 126 18.36 13.96 27.65
N TRP A 127 19.23 14.37 26.73
CA TRP A 127 19.55 13.65 25.50
C TRP A 127 21.04 13.70 25.19
N GLU A 128 21.54 12.69 24.49
CA GLU A 128 22.93 12.54 24.07
C GLU A 128 23.00 12.03 22.62
N PHE A 129 24.16 12.15 21.99
CA PHE A 129 24.39 11.61 20.64
C PHE A 129 25.02 10.22 20.72
N GLY A 130 24.25 9.18 20.37
CA GLY A 130 24.74 7.81 20.18
C GLY A 130 24.68 7.35 18.72
N GLU A 131 25.42 6.29 18.39
CA GLU A 131 25.34 5.65 17.07
C GLU A 131 24.15 4.68 17.01
N VAL A 132 22.97 5.25 16.74
CA VAL A 132 21.69 4.53 16.70
C VAL A 132 21.14 4.41 15.29
N VAL A 133 20.44 3.31 15.01
CA VAL A 133 19.77 3.08 13.73
C VAL A 133 18.57 4.02 13.51
N PRO A 134 17.61 4.21 14.44
CA PRO A 134 16.59 5.26 14.32
C PRO A 134 17.20 6.67 14.49
N ASP A 135 16.45 7.72 14.18
CA ASP A 135 16.91 9.10 14.40
C ASP A 135 16.77 9.52 15.89
N TYR A 136 15.86 8.88 16.63
CA TYR A 136 15.68 9.01 18.07
C TYR A 136 15.34 7.66 18.71
N VAL A 137 16.01 7.31 19.82
CA VAL A 137 15.59 6.23 20.71
C VAL A 137 14.80 6.84 21.86
N LEU A 138 13.53 6.42 22.00
CA LEU A 138 12.61 6.97 22.99
C LEU A 138 12.49 6.04 24.21
N GLY A 139 12.64 4.73 24.02
CA GLY A 139 12.74 3.76 25.11
C GLY A 139 13.23 2.41 24.63
N ARG A 140 13.29 1.43 25.54
CA ARG A 140 13.82 0.07 25.26
C ARG A 140 13.20 -0.60 24.02
N THR A 141 11.93 -0.34 23.74
CA THR A 141 11.17 -0.91 22.62
C THR A 141 10.55 0.15 21.69
N THR A 142 10.88 1.42 21.87
CA THR A 142 10.25 2.56 21.17
C THR A 142 11.29 3.47 20.53
N CYS A 143 11.12 3.78 19.25
CA CYS A 143 11.97 4.71 18.51
C CYS A 143 11.18 5.64 17.59
N ALA A 144 11.79 6.75 17.16
CA ALA A 144 11.28 7.58 16.08
C ALA A 144 12.31 7.75 14.94
N LEU A 145 11.81 7.71 13.71
CA LEU A 145 12.46 8.28 12.54
C LEU A 145 11.89 9.68 12.28
N PHE A 146 12.73 10.61 11.83
CA PHE A 146 12.33 11.98 11.48
C PHE A 146 12.45 12.25 9.98
N LEU A 147 11.45 12.93 9.43
CA LEU A 147 11.40 13.26 8.01
C LEU A 147 10.63 14.56 7.75
N SER A 148 11.26 15.57 7.17
CA SER A 148 10.49 16.71 6.62
C SER A 148 9.91 16.33 5.25
N VAL A 149 8.67 16.77 4.98
CA VAL A 149 8.03 16.59 3.65
C VAL A 149 8.90 17.19 2.55
N ARG A 150 9.55 18.34 2.80
CA ARG A 150 10.50 18.96 1.86
C ARG A 150 11.70 18.06 1.54
N TYR A 151 12.26 17.34 2.51
CA TYR A 151 13.34 16.38 2.27
C TYR A 151 12.86 15.12 1.56
N HIS A 152 11.68 14.58 1.92
CA HIS A 152 11.09 13.43 1.24
C HIS A 152 10.81 13.71 -0.25
N ASN A 153 10.32 14.91 -0.59
CA ASN A 153 10.07 15.30 -1.98
C ASN A 153 11.36 15.34 -2.83
N LEU A 154 12.52 15.58 -2.21
CA LEU A 154 13.84 15.55 -2.87
C LEU A 154 14.44 14.13 -2.89
N ASN A 155 14.23 13.36 -1.82
CA ASN A 155 14.82 12.05 -1.58
C ASN A 155 13.74 11.00 -1.23
N PRO A 156 12.82 10.65 -2.16
CA PRO A 156 11.67 9.79 -1.84
C PRO A 156 12.10 8.41 -1.34
N ASN A 157 13.20 7.85 -1.87
CA ASN A 157 13.72 6.55 -1.47
C ASN A 157 14.29 6.50 -0.03
N TYR A 158 14.70 7.65 0.55
CA TYR A 158 15.40 7.71 1.84
C TYR A 158 14.66 6.96 2.94
N ILE A 159 13.36 7.24 3.11
CA ILE A 159 12.58 6.64 4.21
C ILE A 159 12.45 5.12 4.08
N HIS A 160 12.43 4.58 2.87
CA HIS A 160 12.39 3.13 2.64
C HIS A 160 13.72 2.47 3.00
N GLU A 161 14.84 3.14 2.73
CA GLU A 161 16.18 2.65 3.07
C GLU A 161 16.42 2.74 4.60
N ARG A 162 15.97 3.81 5.27
CA ARG A 162 15.96 3.92 6.74
C ARG A 162 15.06 2.88 7.41
N LEU A 163 13.84 2.66 6.91
CA LEU A 163 12.92 1.63 7.43
C LEU A 163 13.48 0.21 7.21
N LYS A 164 14.16 -0.05 6.07
CA LYS A 164 14.84 -1.33 5.83
C LYS A 164 16.00 -1.55 6.81
N GLN A 165 16.77 -0.52 7.15
CA GLN A 165 17.83 -0.59 8.17
C GLN A 165 17.26 -0.83 9.57
N LEU A 166 16.15 -0.17 9.92
CA LEU A 166 15.51 -0.28 11.24
C LEU A 166 14.83 -1.64 11.48
N GLY A 167 14.34 -2.28 10.41
CA GLY A 167 13.73 -3.60 10.47
C GLY A 167 12.60 -3.68 11.49
N GLN A 168 12.67 -4.68 12.37
CA GLN A 168 11.76 -4.91 13.50
C GLN A 168 12.47 -4.76 14.86
N SER A 169 13.62 -4.06 14.93
CA SER A 169 14.41 -3.89 16.16
C SER A 169 13.72 -3.12 17.29
N PHE A 170 12.56 -2.51 17.01
CA PHE A 170 11.72 -1.82 17.98
C PHE A 170 10.26 -2.21 17.74
N THR A 171 9.51 -2.45 18.82
CA THR A 171 8.09 -2.79 18.78
C THR A 171 7.26 -1.58 18.31
N LEU A 172 7.51 -0.40 18.88
CA LEU A 172 6.85 0.84 18.49
C LEU A 172 7.79 1.71 17.66
N ARG A 173 7.51 1.77 16.35
CA ARG A 173 8.29 2.53 15.36
C ARG A 173 7.48 3.73 14.90
N VAL A 174 7.82 4.91 15.42
CA VAL A 174 7.17 6.18 15.06
C VAL A 174 7.85 6.77 13.82
N LEU A 175 7.07 7.24 12.85
CA LEU A 175 7.54 8.10 11.76
C LEU A 175 7.01 9.52 12.01
N LEU A 176 7.87 10.38 12.54
CA LEU A 176 7.57 11.76 12.88
C LEU A 176 7.87 12.66 11.66
N VAL A 177 6.80 13.17 11.05
CA VAL A 177 6.87 13.92 9.78
C VAL A 177 6.61 15.40 10.01
N GLN A 178 7.61 16.25 9.77
CA GLN A 178 7.38 17.69 9.68
C GLN A 178 6.70 18.02 8.34
N LYS A 179 5.53 18.64 8.43
CA LYS A 179 4.58 18.83 7.33
C LYS A 179 4.57 20.28 6.84
N ASP A 180 5.29 20.51 5.76
CA ASP A 180 5.22 21.78 5.01
C ASP A 180 4.19 21.75 3.86
N ALA A 181 3.78 20.55 3.40
CA ALA A 181 2.89 20.38 2.24
C ALA A 181 2.03 19.10 2.32
N HIS A 182 0.90 19.08 1.58
CA HIS A 182 -0.11 18.01 1.68
C HIS A 182 0.12 16.79 0.76
N HIS A 183 0.77 16.94 -0.41
CA HIS A 183 0.75 15.88 -1.43
C HIS A 183 1.47 14.57 -1.01
N ALA A 184 2.60 14.67 -0.33
CA ALA A 184 3.37 13.51 0.14
C ALA A 184 2.68 12.69 1.24
N LEU A 185 1.73 13.29 1.99
CA LEU A 185 1.17 12.66 3.18
C LEU A 185 0.40 11.36 2.88
N LYS A 186 -0.24 11.27 1.72
CA LYS A 186 -0.95 10.06 1.29
C LYS A 186 0.02 8.90 0.99
N GLU A 187 1.22 9.23 0.54
CA GLU A 187 2.29 8.28 0.23
C GLU A 187 2.97 7.84 1.53
N LEU A 188 3.38 8.78 2.38
CA LEU A 188 3.94 8.52 3.70
C LEU A 188 2.98 7.73 4.62
N ALA A 189 1.67 7.99 4.58
CA ALA A 189 0.69 7.19 5.32
C ALA A 189 0.60 5.74 4.83
N ARG A 190 0.64 5.52 3.50
CA ARG A 190 0.67 4.17 2.92
C ARG A 190 1.96 3.44 3.28
N ILE A 191 3.11 4.12 3.23
CA ILE A 191 4.41 3.58 3.65
C ILE A 191 4.37 3.18 5.13
N SER A 192 3.84 4.04 5.99
CA SER A 192 3.75 3.79 7.44
C SER A 192 2.88 2.56 7.75
N ILE A 193 1.71 2.43 7.10
CA ILE A 193 0.84 1.24 7.22
C ILE A 193 1.56 -0.02 6.72
N MET A 194 2.26 0.03 5.60
CA MET A 194 2.95 -1.14 5.02
C MET A 194 4.23 -1.54 5.77
N ALA A 195 4.86 -0.61 6.50
CA ALA A 195 6.02 -0.88 7.34
C ALA A 195 5.65 -1.20 8.81
N ASP A 196 4.37 -1.16 9.15
CA ASP A 196 3.83 -1.25 10.51
C ASP A 196 4.44 -0.21 11.46
N CYS A 197 4.31 1.07 11.08
CA CYS A 197 4.85 2.23 11.79
C CYS A 197 3.77 3.27 12.08
N THR A 198 3.84 3.92 13.23
CA THR A 198 2.90 4.97 13.63
C THR A 198 3.29 6.30 12.98
N LEU A 199 2.51 6.78 12.02
CA LEU A 199 2.69 8.10 11.42
C LEU A 199 2.20 9.20 12.37
N ILE A 200 3.09 10.13 12.73
CA ILE A 200 2.75 11.36 13.44
C ILE A 200 3.14 12.55 12.57
N LEU A 201 2.28 13.56 12.52
CA LEU A 201 2.50 14.78 11.75
C LEU A 201 2.75 15.94 12.71
N SER A 202 3.78 16.73 12.46
CA SER A 202 4.04 18.00 13.13
C SER A 202 4.06 19.14 12.12
N TRP A 203 3.59 20.31 12.53
CA TRP A 203 3.57 21.55 11.75
C TRP A 203 4.76 22.46 12.08
N SER A 204 5.45 22.22 13.20
CA SER A 204 6.70 22.90 13.56
C SER A 204 7.74 21.95 14.18
N PRO A 205 9.04 22.32 14.17
CA PRO A 205 10.07 21.60 14.93
C PRO A 205 9.84 21.61 16.45
N GLU A 206 9.11 22.61 16.96
CA GLU A 206 8.75 22.69 18.38
C GLU A 206 7.71 21.63 18.76
N GLU A 207 6.62 21.52 18.00
CA GLU A 207 5.59 20.49 18.18
C GLU A 207 6.20 19.09 18.06
N ALA A 208 7.11 18.91 17.09
CA ALA A 208 7.89 17.68 16.95
C ALA A 208 8.75 17.37 18.19
N GLY A 209 9.39 18.38 18.79
CA GLY A 209 10.14 18.25 20.04
C GLY A 209 9.25 17.83 21.21
N ARG A 210 8.11 18.51 21.37
CA ARG A 210 7.10 18.17 22.39
C ARG A 210 6.58 16.73 22.25
N TYR A 211 6.44 16.19 21.04
CA TYR A 211 6.08 14.79 20.86
C TYR A 211 7.17 13.82 21.35
N LEU A 212 8.46 14.10 21.09
CA LEU A 212 9.56 13.28 21.60
C LEU A 212 9.61 13.30 23.14
N GLU A 213 9.43 14.48 23.76
CA GLU A 213 9.32 14.63 25.22
C GLU A 213 8.10 13.89 25.78
N THR A 214 6.96 13.94 25.09
CA THR A 214 5.75 13.22 25.47
C THR A 214 6.00 11.72 25.48
N TYR A 215 6.56 11.14 24.41
CA TYR A 215 6.90 9.72 24.39
C TYR A 215 7.86 9.31 25.52
N LYS A 216 8.85 10.13 25.84
CA LYS A 216 9.79 9.83 26.93
C LYS A 216 9.14 9.92 28.31
N SER A 217 8.34 10.95 28.57
CA SER A 217 7.64 11.16 29.85
C SER A 217 6.50 10.16 30.11
N TYR A 218 6.12 9.36 29.11
CA TYR A 218 5.17 8.25 29.23
C TYR A 218 5.82 6.86 29.17
N GLU A 219 7.15 6.72 28.98
CA GLU A 219 7.86 5.42 28.91
C GLU A 219 7.57 4.50 30.11
N LYS A 220 7.30 5.08 31.29
CA LYS A 220 7.05 4.35 32.55
C LYS A 220 5.64 4.54 33.12
N LYS A 221 4.69 5.10 32.36
CA LYS A 221 3.32 5.37 32.84
C LYS A 221 2.35 4.22 32.48
N PRO A 222 1.43 3.83 33.38
CA PRO A 222 0.41 2.81 33.09
C PRO A 222 -0.59 3.30 32.04
N ALA A 223 -1.16 2.35 31.29
CA ALA A 223 -2.07 2.62 30.17
C ALA A 223 -3.37 3.33 30.58
N ASP A 224 -3.78 3.25 31.85
CA ASP A 224 -4.98 3.90 32.37
C ASP A 224 -4.89 5.44 32.31
N LEU A 225 -3.67 6.00 32.36
CA LEU A 225 -3.41 7.43 32.18
C LEU A 225 -3.43 7.90 30.71
N LEU A 226 -3.65 6.98 29.76
CA LEU A 226 -3.76 7.27 28.32
C LEU A 226 -5.19 7.12 27.79
N LYS A 227 -6.15 6.73 28.64
CA LYS A 227 -7.52 6.39 28.24
C LYS A 227 -8.42 7.63 28.29
N GLU A 228 -9.04 7.96 27.17
CA GLU A 228 -9.99 9.06 27.05
C GLU A 228 -11.18 8.87 28.01
N GLN A 229 -11.44 9.88 28.85
CA GLN A 229 -12.55 9.92 29.80
C GLN A 229 -13.86 10.26 29.05
N VAL A 230 -14.36 9.32 28.25
CA VAL A 230 -15.61 9.48 27.50
C VAL A 230 -16.78 9.66 28.47
N GLU A 231 -17.46 10.81 28.40
CA GLU A 231 -18.64 11.08 29.21
C GLU A 231 -19.72 10.01 28.96
N LYS A 232 -20.20 9.39 30.04
CA LYS A 232 -21.21 8.31 29.97
C LYS A 232 -22.65 8.83 29.82
N ASN A 233 -22.83 10.15 29.77
CA ASN A 233 -24.14 10.80 29.71
C ASN A 233 -24.74 10.66 28.31
N TYR A 234 -25.91 10.02 28.21
CA TYR A 234 -26.64 9.79 26.95
C TYR A 234 -26.76 11.07 26.09
N LEU A 235 -27.10 12.20 26.73
CA LEU A 235 -27.25 13.48 26.04
C LEU A 235 -25.95 13.96 25.36
N SER A 236 -24.80 13.77 26.04
CA SER A 236 -23.48 14.12 25.51
C SER A 236 -23.15 13.25 24.28
N GLN A 237 -23.32 11.93 24.42
CA GLN A 237 -23.06 10.95 23.35
C GLN A 237 -23.93 11.17 22.10
N VAL A 238 -25.22 11.51 22.27
CA VAL A 238 -26.11 11.76 21.13
C VAL A 238 -25.87 13.15 20.52
N THR A 239 -25.52 14.17 21.32
CA THR A 239 -25.09 15.47 20.79
C THR A 239 -23.80 15.36 19.98
N ASP A 240 -22.81 14.63 20.46
CA ASP A 240 -21.55 14.43 19.73
C ASP A 240 -21.77 13.57 18.48
N CYS A 241 -22.65 12.56 18.53
CA CYS A 241 -23.09 11.78 17.36
C CYS A 241 -23.71 12.68 16.28
N LEU A 242 -24.69 13.51 16.63
CA LEU A 242 -25.39 14.40 15.70
C LEU A 242 -24.45 15.48 15.13
N THR A 243 -23.54 16.03 15.94
CA THR A 243 -22.58 17.06 15.49
C THR A 243 -21.42 16.52 14.65
N THR A 244 -21.28 15.20 14.47
CA THR A 244 -20.41 14.65 13.39
C THR A 244 -20.88 15.08 12.00
N VAL A 245 -22.17 15.40 11.83
CA VAL A 245 -22.72 15.98 10.60
C VAL A 245 -22.35 17.46 10.55
N LYS A 246 -21.42 17.83 9.65
CA LYS A 246 -20.82 19.18 9.51
C LYS A 246 -21.77 20.39 9.38
N SER A 247 -23.09 20.20 9.33
CA SER A 247 -24.11 21.26 9.29
C SER A 247 -25.01 21.30 10.53
N VAL A 248 -24.78 20.44 11.52
CA VAL A 248 -25.52 20.33 12.77
C VAL A 248 -24.58 20.77 13.90
N ASN A 249 -25.00 21.76 14.70
CA ASN A 249 -24.27 22.22 15.89
C ASN A 249 -24.93 21.69 17.18
N LYS A 250 -24.36 21.99 18.37
CA LYS A 250 -24.92 21.49 19.64
C LYS A 250 -26.34 22.00 19.91
N THR A 251 -26.69 23.22 19.48
CA THR A 251 -28.06 23.76 19.57
C THR A 251 -29.03 23.01 18.65
N ASP A 252 -28.65 22.76 17.39
CA ASP A 252 -29.44 21.96 16.44
C ASP A 252 -29.71 20.56 16.99
N ALA A 253 -28.70 19.92 17.59
CA ALA A 253 -28.81 18.61 18.20
C ALA A 253 -29.77 18.61 19.42
N MET A 254 -29.71 19.64 20.27
CA MET A 254 -30.65 19.80 21.38
C MET A 254 -32.09 20.02 20.89
N THR A 255 -32.32 20.84 19.85
CA THR A 255 -33.67 21.01 19.27
C THR A 255 -34.18 19.71 18.66
N LEU A 256 -33.35 19.01 17.87
CA LEU A 256 -33.71 17.70 17.28
C LEU A 256 -34.13 16.69 18.35
N LEU A 257 -33.43 16.63 19.48
CA LEU A 257 -33.79 15.76 20.60
C LEU A 257 -35.03 16.25 21.34
N SER A 258 -35.27 17.56 21.44
CA SER A 258 -36.50 18.13 21.99
C SER A 258 -37.73 17.92 21.09
N THR A 259 -37.56 17.78 19.78
CA THR A 259 -38.66 17.58 18.81
C THR A 259 -38.99 16.09 18.61
N PHE A 260 -37.98 15.22 18.50
CA PHE A 260 -38.18 13.80 18.20
C PHE A 260 -37.98 12.86 19.39
N SER A 261 -37.62 13.38 20.58
CA SER A 261 -37.37 12.68 21.86
C SER A 261 -36.23 11.64 21.87
N THR A 262 -35.90 11.02 20.73
CA THR A 262 -34.91 9.95 20.59
C THR A 262 -34.16 10.04 19.27
N LEU A 263 -32.95 9.49 19.22
CA LEU A 263 -32.19 9.34 17.97
C LEU A 263 -32.92 8.45 16.94
N GLU A 264 -33.72 7.48 17.39
CA GLU A 264 -34.54 6.64 16.50
C GLU A 264 -35.67 7.45 15.83
N GLY A 265 -36.28 8.39 16.56
CA GLY A 265 -37.23 9.36 15.99
C GLY A 265 -36.57 10.24 14.92
N ILE A 266 -35.37 10.78 15.19
CA ILE A 266 -34.61 11.58 14.21
C ILE A 266 -34.27 10.76 12.95
N ILE A 267 -33.97 9.47 13.10
CA ILE A 267 -33.67 8.56 11.97
C ILE A 267 -34.92 8.23 11.16
N LYS A 268 -36.08 8.06 11.79
CA LYS A 268 -37.35 7.73 11.13
C LYS A 268 -38.06 8.96 10.52
N ALA A 269 -37.70 10.17 10.94
CA ALA A 269 -38.30 11.40 10.46
C ALA A 269 -38.09 11.60 8.94
N SER A 270 -39.16 11.97 8.25
CA SER A 270 -39.09 12.39 6.85
C SER A 270 -38.23 13.65 6.69
N LYS A 271 -37.74 13.88 5.46
CA LYS A 271 -36.99 15.09 5.12
C LYS A 271 -37.82 16.35 5.38
N GLU A 272 -39.14 16.25 5.25
CA GLU A 272 -40.11 17.31 5.41
C GLU A 272 -40.32 17.66 6.89
N GLU A 273 -40.47 16.66 7.77
CA GLU A 273 -40.53 16.87 9.24
C GLU A 273 -39.23 17.46 9.78
N LEU A 274 -38.07 17.03 9.26
CA LEU A 274 -36.77 17.63 9.61
C LEU A 274 -36.67 19.11 9.18
N VAL A 275 -37.36 19.54 8.11
CA VAL A 275 -37.39 20.95 7.68
C VAL A 275 -38.32 21.80 8.57
N LEU A 276 -39.33 21.19 9.21
CA LEU A 276 -40.25 21.86 10.14
C LEU A 276 -39.65 22.08 11.54
N CYS A 277 -38.46 21.53 11.83
CA CYS A 277 -37.80 21.68 13.12
C CYS A 277 -37.33 23.13 13.38
N PRO A 278 -37.67 23.75 14.52
CA PRO A 278 -37.31 25.15 14.82
C PRO A 278 -35.80 25.42 14.69
N GLY A 279 -35.44 26.39 13.84
CA GLY A 279 -34.04 26.77 13.58
C GLY A 279 -33.23 25.82 12.67
N LEU A 280 -33.74 24.62 12.35
CA LEU A 280 -33.04 23.65 11.49
C LEU A 280 -33.29 23.94 10.00
N GLY A 281 -32.76 25.07 9.51
CA GLY A 281 -32.96 25.54 8.14
C GLY A 281 -32.70 24.47 7.06
N PRO A 282 -33.37 24.54 5.89
CA PRO A 282 -33.59 23.39 5.01
C PRO A 282 -32.31 22.74 4.44
N GLN A 283 -31.19 23.46 4.39
CA GLN A 283 -29.89 22.89 4.02
C GLN A 283 -29.31 21.96 5.12
N LYS A 284 -29.58 22.25 6.40
CA LYS A 284 -29.19 21.39 7.53
C LYS A 284 -30.03 20.11 7.54
N ALA A 285 -31.36 20.27 7.52
CA ALA A 285 -32.33 19.18 7.49
C ALA A 285 -32.05 18.21 6.32
N LYS A 286 -31.88 18.73 5.10
CA LYS A 286 -31.51 17.91 3.94
C LYS A 286 -30.19 17.16 4.16
N ARG A 287 -29.13 17.80 4.66
CA ARG A 287 -27.82 17.15 4.88
C ARG A 287 -27.88 16.07 5.96
N LEU A 288 -28.67 16.28 7.02
CA LEU A 288 -28.89 15.28 8.06
C LEU A 288 -29.62 14.06 7.48
N TYR A 289 -30.75 14.29 6.79
CA TYR A 289 -31.49 13.22 6.11
C TYR A 289 -30.63 12.47 5.08
N ASP A 290 -29.87 13.19 4.25
CA ASP A 290 -28.92 12.65 3.27
C ASP A 290 -27.85 11.76 3.93
N VAL A 291 -27.33 12.12 5.11
CA VAL A 291 -26.31 11.32 5.82
C VAL A 291 -26.92 10.07 6.48
N LEU A 292 -28.14 10.15 7.00
CA LEU A 292 -28.83 9.03 7.65
C LEU A 292 -29.36 8.00 6.64
N HIS A 293 -29.73 8.42 5.43
CA HIS A 293 -30.40 7.58 4.42
C HIS A 293 -29.56 7.22 3.19
N GLN A 294 -28.36 7.76 2.99
CA GLN A 294 -27.51 7.36 1.86
C GLN A 294 -26.87 5.98 2.08
N PRO A 295 -26.84 5.10 1.06
CA PRO A 295 -26.18 3.81 1.16
C PRO A 295 -24.66 3.97 1.29
N PHE A 296 -24.04 3.24 2.21
CA PHE A 296 -22.58 3.21 2.44
C PHE A 296 -21.76 2.95 1.15
N ILE A 297 -22.33 2.24 0.18
CA ILE A 297 -21.71 1.97 -1.12
C ILE A 297 -22.33 2.91 -2.16
N LYS A 298 -21.60 3.99 -2.49
CA LYS A 298 -21.96 4.89 -3.58
C LYS A 298 -21.73 4.21 -4.93
N ASN A 299 -22.77 3.59 -5.49
CA ASN A 299 -22.78 3.12 -6.88
C ASN A 299 -22.37 4.27 -7.80
N LYS A 300 -21.21 4.14 -8.46
CA LYS A 300 -20.76 5.12 -9.44
C LYS A 300 -21.68 5.03 -10.65
N LYS A 301 -22.26 6.17 -11.06
CA LYS A 301 -22.89 6.27 -12.38
C LYS A 301 -21.88 5.81 -13.43
N LYS A 302 -22.32 4.90 -14.29
CA LYS A 302 -21.53 4.32 -15.36
C LYS A 302 -21.54 5.31 -16.52
N ASP A 303 -20.59 6.25 -16.53
CA ASP A 303 -20.34 7.06 -17.74
C ASP A 303 -20.03 6.10 -18.89
N SER A 304 -20.92 6.06 -19.87
CA SER A 304 -20.86 5.15 -21.01
C SER A 304 -19.92 5.67 -22.09
N GLY A 305 -18.66 5.91 -21.71
CA GLY A 305 -17.56 6.09 -22.65
C GLY A 305 -17.13 4.72 -23.20
N MET A 306 -17.25 4.54 -24.52
CA MET A 306 -16.90 3.30 -25.20
C MET A 306 -15.38 3.24 -25.49
N GLU A 307 -14.58 2.99 -24.44
CA GLU A 307 -13.11 2.89 -24.52
C GLU A 307 -12.67 1.56 -25.14
N SER A 308 -11.63 1.58 -26.00
CA SER A 308 -11.56 0.60 -27.11
C SER A 308 -10.17 0.12 -27.58
N GLY A 309 -9.14 0.11 -26.73
CA GLY A 309 -7.97 -0.77 -26.99
C GLY A 309 -6.76 -0.61 -26.08
N ILE A 310 -6.10 -1.74 -25.78
CA ILE A 310 -5.39 -1.99 -24.50
C ILE A 310 -6.35 -1.76 -23.31
N PHE A 311 -6.15 -2.42 -22.17
CA PHE A 311 -7.10 -2.25 -21.05
C PHE A 311 -7.04 -0.81 -20.54
N GLY A 312 -8.19 -0.12 -20.58
CA GLY A 312 -8.32 1.31 -20.28
C GLY A 312 -7.53 2.23 -21.22
N GLY A 313 -7.07 1.71 -22.36
CA GLY A 313 -6.30 2.47 -23.34
C GLY A 313 -7.17 3.10 -24.43
N LYS A 314 -6.48 3.77 -25.36
CA LYS A 314 -7.05 4.45 -26.52
C LYS A 314 -6.15 4.24 -27.74
N GLU A 315 -6.68 4.51 -28.93
CA GLU A 315 -5.87 4.50 -30.14
C GLU A 315 -4.78 5.59 -30.07
N ALA A 316 -3.54 5.19 -30.32
CA ALA A 316 -2.42 6.12 -30.42
C ALA A 316 -2.56 6.91 -31.74
N LYS A 317 -2.19 8.20 -31.75
CA LYS A 317 -2.20 8.98 -33.00
C LYS A 317 -1.33 8.26 -34.06
N PRO A 318 -1.82 8.04 -35.30
CA PRO A 318 -1.10 7.26 -36.30
C PRO A 318 0.36 7.67 -36.46
N HIS A 319 1.25 6.66 -36.40
CA HIS A 319 2.71 6.77 -36.47
C HIS A 319 3.38 7.69 -35.41
N SER A 320 2.67 8.13 -34.35
CA SER A 320 3.24 8.96 -33.28
C SER A 320 4.21 8.23 -32.35
N ARG A 321 4.44 6.93 -32.58
CA ARG A 321 5.37 6.06 -31.83
C ARG A 321 6.35 5.39 -32.82
N PRO A 322 7.17 6.15 -33.57
CA PRO A 322 7.90 5.66 -34.75
C PRO A 322 9.02 4.63 -34.46
N TYR A 323 9.28 4.34 -33.18
CA TYR A 323 10.19 3.32 -32.70
C TYR A 323 9.52 1.96 -32.44
N MET A 324 8.19 1.88 -32.50
CA MET A 324 7.46 0.64 -32.22
C MET A 324 7.73 -0.43 -33.28
N ALA A 325 8.02 -1.64 -32.80
CA ALA A 325 8.14 -2.84 -33.61
C ALA A 325 7.00 -3.81 -33.30
N SER A 326 6.27 -4.24 -34.33
CA SER A 326 5.38 -5.38 -34.26
C SER A 326 6.17 -6.62 -34.63
N ILE A 327 6.37 -7.54 -33.67
CA ILE A 327 7.03 -8.83 -33.90
C ILE A 327 5.98 -9.82 -34.36
N GLN A 328 6.19 -10.42 -35.53
CA GLN A 328 5.22 -11.29 -36.18
C GLN A 328 5.81 -12.66 -36.48
N ILE A 329 5.03 -13.71 -36.22
CA ILE A 329 5.33 -15.09 -36.60
C ILE A 329 4.30 -15.47 -37.67
N ASN A 330 4.77 -15.89 -38.84
CA ASN A 330 3.90 -16.22 -39.99
C ASN A 330 2.90 -15.08 -40.32
N LYS A 331 3.36 -13.81 -40.26
CA LYS A 331 2.56 -12.58 -40.44
C LYS A 331 1.50 -12.30 -39.36
N HIS A 332 1.45 -13.08 -38.27
CA HIS A 332 0.59 -12.81 -37.12
C HIS A 332 1.38 -12.14 -35.98
N HIS A 333 0.90 -11.00 -35.50
CA HIS A 333 1.48 -10.31 -34.35
C HIS A 333 1.50 -11.20 -33.10
N THR A 334 2.66 -11.25 -32.44
CA THR A 334 2.92 -12.08 -31.26
C THR A 334 3.42 -11.26 -30.06
N CYS A 335 4.27 -10.25 -30.33
CA CYS A 335 4.89 -9.40 -29.31
C CYS A 335 5.14 -7.98 -29.82
N GLY A 336 5.24 -7.03 -28.90
CA GLY A 336 5.81 -5.71 -29.13
C GLY A 336 7.33 -5.68 -29.03
N GLY A 337 7.90 -4.53 -29.38
CA GLY A 337 9.33 -4.26 -29.31
C GLY A 337 9.66 -2.81 -29.67
N MET A 338 10.95 -2.49 -29.61
CA MET A 338 11.45 -1.14 -29.83
C MET A 338 12.71 -1.13 -30.70
N LEU A 339 12.74 -0.32 -31.76
CA LEU A 339 13.94 -0.11 -32.58
C LEU A 339 14.97 0.73 -31.79
N ILE A 340 16.12 0.14 -31.47
CA ILE A 340 17.19 0.79 -30.67
C ILE A 340 18.47 1.06 -31.47
N ARG A 341 18.59 0.49 -32.67
CA ARG A 341 19.50 0.88 -33.76
C ARG A 341 18.86 0.43 -35.07
N GLN A 342 19.30 0.95 -36.23
CA GLN A 342 18.71 0.59 -37.53
C GLN A 342 18.64 -0.93 -37.78
N ASP A 343 19.54 -1.69 -37.19
CA ASP A 343 19.75 -3.13 -37.33
C ASP A 343 19.39 -3.95 -36.07
N TYR A 344 18.86 -3.31 -35.01
CA TYR A 344 18.54 -3.96 -33.73
C TYR A 344 17.20 -3.50 -33.13
N VAL A 345 16.35 -4.48 -32.82
CA VAL A 345 15.14 -4.32 -32.00
C VAL A 345 15.34 -4.95 -30.62
N LEU A 346 14.85 -4.29 -29.58
CA LEU A 346 14.78 -4.77 -28.20
C LEU A 346 13.37 -5.26 -27.88
N THR A 347 13.25 -6.38 -27.18
CA THR A 347 11.96 -7.03 -26.81
C THR A 347 12.16 -7.99 -25.64
N ALA A 348 11.09 -8.67 -25.20
CA ALA A 348 11.13 -9.71 -24.18
C ALA A 348 11.66 -11.05 -24.73
N ALA A 349 12.38 -11.83 -23.92
CA ALA A 349 12.95 -13.12 -24.32
C ALA A 349 11.90 -14.23 -24.45
N HIS A 350 10.80 -14.16 -23.69
CA HIS A 350 9.71 -15.13 -23.74
C HIS A 350 8.92 -15.07 -25.06
N CYS A 351 9.10 -14.05 -25.90
CA CYS A 351 8.53 -13.97 -27.25
C CYS A 351 9.06 -15.08 -28.19
N LEU A 352 10.28 -15.57 -27.97
CA LEU A 352 10.88 -16.63 -28.81
C LEU A 352 10.51 -18.05 -28.30
N ASN A 353 9.29 -18.50 -28.57
CA ASN A 353 8.83 -19.84 -28.17
C ASN A 353 9.39 -20.97 -29.06
N ARG A 354 10.63 -21.42 -28.77
CA ARG A 354 11.41 -22.38 -29.59
C ARG A 354 10.65 -23.62 -30.06
N THR A 355 9.69 -24.16 -29.31
CA THR A 355 8.91 -25.35 -29.70
C THR A 355 8.01 -25.12 -30.92
N LYS A 356 7.70 -23.87 -31.30
CA LYS A 356 6.99 -23.54 -32.55
C LYS A 356 7.88 -23.32 -33.77
N TYR A 357 9.21 -23.41 -33.64
CA TYR A 357 10.18 -23.12 -34.73
C TYR A 357 10.88 -24.37 -35.27
N SER A 358 10.22 -25.53 -35.23
CA SER A 358 10.67 -26.80 -35.83
C SER A 358 10.63 -26.81 -37.37
N GLY A 359 11.14 -25.75 -38.01
CA GLY A 359 11.59 -25.76 -39.40
C GLY A 359 10.97 -24.75 -40.38
N ARG A 360 9.80 -24.14 -40.10
CA ARG A 360 9.06 -23.34 -41.12
C ARG A 360 8.44 -22.01 -40.63
N GLY A 361 8.69 -21.58 -39.39
CA GLY A 361 8.12 -20.35 -38.84
C GLY A 361 8.87 -19.08 -39.28
N HIS A 362 8.26 -18.23 -40.12
CA HIS A 362 8.84 -16.95 -40.51
C HIS A 362 8.68 -15.92 -39.39
N PHE A 363 9.79 -15.54 -38.74
CA PHE A 363 9.84 -14.48 -37.74
C PHE A 363 10.30 -13.16 -38.38
N GLU A 364 9.39 -12.19 -38.44
CA GLU A 364 9.66 -10.86 -38.99
C GLU A 364 9.37 -9.74 -37.97
N VAL A 365 10.03 -8.61 -38.20
CA VAL A 365 9.80 -7.35 -37.51
C VAL A 365 9.13 -6.40 -38.50
N VAL A 366 7.99 -5.83 -38.11
CA VAL A 366 7.29 -4.78 -38.85
C VAL A 366 7.46 -3.46 -38.11
N LEU A 367 8.15 -2.52 -38.75
CA LEU A 367 8.38 -1.15 -38.26
C LEU A 367 7.47 -0.18 -38.99
N GLY A 368 7.13 0.95 -38.36
CA GLY A 368 6.38 2.05 -38.98
C GLY A 368 4.89 1.78 -39.18
N ALA A 369 4.39 0.63 -38.77
CA ALA A 369 2.96 0.33 -38.78
C ALA A 369 2.17 1.26 -37.85
N HIS A 370 0.93 1.57 -38.23
CA HIS A 370 -0.13 1.93 -37.29
C HIS A 370 -1.17 0.81 -37.23
N ASN A 371 -1.74 0.45 -38.39
CA ASN A 371 -2.60 -0.71 -38.54
C ASN A 371 -1.80 -1.93 -39.07
N ILE A 372 -1.53 -2.92 -38.20
CA ILE A 372 -0.72 -4.10 -38.53
C ILE A 372 -1.40 -5.11 -39.46
N SER A 373 -2.73 -5.07 -39.55
CA SER A 373 -3.57 -5.94 -40.40
C SER A 373 -3.79 -5.37 -41.80
N LYS A 374 -3.49 -4.08 -42.01
CA LYS A 374 -3.47 -3.42 -43.33
C LYS A 374 -2.04 -3.32 -43.86
N LYS A 375 -1.90 -3.26 -45.19
CA LYS A 375 -0.62 -3.01 -45.87
C LYS A 375 -0.41 -1.51 -46.06
N GLU A 376 0.20 -0.85 -45.08
CA GLU A 376 0.48 0.60 -45.13
C GLU A 376 1.81 0.88 -45.84
N THR A 377 1.91 1.97 -46.61
CA THR A 377 3.14 2.36 -47.33
C THR A 377 4.27 2.83 -46.40
N SER A 378 3.95 3.10 -45.14
CA SER A 378 4.88 3.40 -44.05
C SER A 378 5.57 2.17 -43.46
N GLN A 379 5.03 0.96 -43.70
CA GLN A 379 5.56 -0.28 -43.11
C GLN A 379 6.87 -0.73 -43.73
N GLN A 380 7.81 -1.13 -42.87
CA GLN A 380 9.02 -1.86 -43.26
C GLN A 380 9.00 -3.24 -42.59
N ARG A 381 8.85 -4.30 -43.39
CA ARG A 381 8.92 -5.69 -42.94
C ARG A 381 10.34 -6.21 -43.15
N ILE A 382 10.98 -6.67 -42.08
CA ILE A 382 12.39 -7.08 -42.08
C ILE A 382 12.51 -8.39 -41.31
N ALA A 383 13.03 -9.44 -41.96
CA ALA A 383 13.30 -10.73 -41.32
C ALA A 383 14.39 -10.61 -40.24
N VAL A 384 14.35 -11.45 -39.21
CA VAL A 384 15.40 -11.48 -38.18
C VAL A 384 16.55 -12.40 -38.60
N LYS A 385 17.78 -11.89 -38.50
CA LYS A 385 19.03 -12.62 -38.79
C LYS A 385 19.59 -13.35 -37.57
N LYS A 386 19.41 -12.83 -36.35
CA LYS A 386 19.87 -13.46 -35.11
C LYS A 386 19.01 -13.08 -33.92
N TYR A 387 18.66 -14.08 -33.11
CA TYR A 387 18.00 -13.94 -31.82
C TYR A 387 19.05 -14.00 -30.72
N ILE A 388 19.11 -13.00 -29.86
CA ILE A 388 20.10 -12.88 -28.78
C ILE A 388 19.34 -12.67 -27.47
N GLN A 389 18.85 -13.78 -26.90
CA GLN A 389 18.22 -13.81 -25.57
C GLN A 389 19.28 -13.56 -24.48
N HIS A 390 18.88 -13.03 -23.33
CA HIS A 390 19.78 -12.98 -22.18
C HIS A 390 20.16 -14.39 -21.72
N HIS A 391 21.43 -14.59 -21.39
CA HIS A 391 21.99 -15.90 -21.04
C HIS A 391 21.42 -16.53 -19.75
N LEU A 392 20.88 -15.70 -18.85
CA LEU A 392 20.23 -16.13 -17.60
C LEU A 392 18.68 -16.20 -17.71
N PHE A 393 18.11 -16.17 -18.93
CA PHE A 393 16.65 -16.27 -19.09
C PHE A 393 16.16 -17.73 -19.09
N GLU A 394 15.36 -18.10 -18.08
CA GLU A 394 14.78 -19.45 -17.95
C GLU A 394 13.25 -19.38 -18.00
N ARG A 395 12.68 -19.52 -19.21
CA ARG A 395 11.24 -19.37 -19.55
C ARG A 395 10.23 -19.91 -18.52
N ASN A 396 10.52 -21.05 -17.89
CA ASN A 396 9.60 -21.77 -17.02
C ASN A 396 9.92 -21.58 -15.51
N LYS A 397 10.82 -20.65 -15.15
CA LYS A 397 11.40 -20.52 -13.81
C LYS A 397 11.64 -19.08 -13.39
N ASP A 398 12.27 -18.27 -14.24
CA ASP A 398 12.65 -16.89 -13.90
C ASP A 398 12.52 -15.92 -15.09
N PHE A 399 11.77 -14.84 -14.86
CA PHE A 399 11.56 -13.73 -15.80
C PHE A 399 12.44 -12.51 -15.46
N SER A 400 13.27 -12.57 -14.42
CA SER A 400 14.20 -11.48 -14.04
C SER A 400 15.15 -11.07 -15.17
N TYR A 401 15.35 -11.97 -16.13
CA TYR A 401 16.23 -11.80 -17.29
C TYR A 401 15.47 -11.84 -18.62
N ASP A 402 14.16 -11.57 -18.63
CA ASP A 402 13.28 -11.63 -19.80
C ASP A 402 13.52 -10.48 -20.81
N ILE A 403 14.69 -10.49 -21.45
CA ILE A 403 15.13 -9.49 -22.43
C ILE A 403 15.89 -10.15 -23.59
N MET A 404 15.61 -9.69 -24.81
CA MET A 404 16.18 -10.21 -26.04
C MET A 404 16.47 -9.08 -27.04
N LEU A 405 17.61 -9.20 -27.72
CA LEU A 405 17.95 -8.42 -28.90
C LEU A 405 17.64 -9.23 -30.17
N LEU A 406 17.00 -8.58 -31.13
CA LEU A 406 16.74 -9.09 -32.46
C LEU A 406 17.64 -8.34 -33.46
N LYS A 407 18.64 -9.02 -34.01
CA LYS A 407 19.44 -8.50 -35.13
C LYS A 407 18.61 -8.64 -36.39
N LEU A 408 18.32 -7.52 -37.06
CA LEU A 408 17.58 -7.50 -38.31
C LEU A 408 18.45 -7.96 -39.49
N ASN A 409 17.84 -8.58 -40.50
CA ASN A 409 18.51 -8.99 -41.74
C ASN A 409 18.62 -7.81 -42.73
N GLY A 410 19.22 -6.72 -42.28
CA GLY A 410 19.30 -5.44 -42.98
C GLY A 410 19.24 -4.26 -42.01
N LYS A 411 19.38 -3.04 -42.54
CA LYS A 411 19.15 -1.78 -41.81
C LYS A 411 17.78 -1.22 -42.18
N ALA A 412 16.98 -0.87 -41.18
CA ALA A 412 15.76 -0.08 -41.37
C ALA A 412 16.08 1.32 -41.93
N LYS A 413 15.30 1.75 -42.92
CA LYS A 413 15.39 3.09 -43.52
C LYS A 413 14.69 4.07 -42.58
N LEU A 414 15.46 4.92 -41.90
CA LEU A 414 14.89 5.90 -40.95
C LEU A 414 14.15 7.01 -41.71
N ASN A 415 12.97 7.40 -41.21
CA ASN A 415 12.11 8.43 -41.80
C ASN A 415 11.11 8.96 -40.75
N LYS A 416 10.06 9.68 -41.18
CA LYS A 416 9.01 10.21 -40.28
C LYS A 416 8.14 9.14 -39.59
N PHE A 417 8.17 7.89 -40.04
CA PHE A 417 7.41 6.76 -39.51
C PHE A 417 8.28 5.73 -38.77
N VAL A 418 9.58 5.65 -39.08
CA VAL A 418 10.54 4.69 -38.52
C VAL A 418 11.74 5.43 -37.95
N GLN A 419 11.91 5.39 -36.63
CA GLN A 419 12.97 6.08 -35.89
C GLN A 419 13.56 5.19 -34.80
N VAL A 420 14.82 5.42 -34.46
CA VAL A 420 15.47 4.77 -33.31
C VAL A 420 15.07 5.47 -32.02
N MET A 421 14.68 4.72 -30.99
CA MET A 421 14.58 5.24 -29.62
C MET A 421 15.95 5.17 -28.93
N PRO A 422 16.53 6.29 -28.48
CA PRO A 422 17.78 6.28 -27.70
C PRO A 422 17.61 5.58 -26.36
N LEU A 423 18.54 4.69 -26.02
CA LEU A 423 18.62 4.07 -24.69
C LEU A 423 19.03 5.09 -23.61
N PRO A 424 18.66 4.89 -22.32
CA PRO A 424 19.11 5.74 -21.23
C PRO A 424 20.65 5.79 -21.12
N LYS A 425 21.21 6.99 -20.92
CA LYS A 425 22.68 7.19 -20.87
C LYS A 425 23.35 6.63 -19.61
N LYS A 426 22.62 6.52 -18.49
CA LYS A 426 23.09 6.01 -17.19
C LYS A 426 22.11 4.95 -16.67
N SER A 427 22.64 3.98 -15.93
CA SER A 427 21.85 3.17 -15.00
C SER A 427 21.34 4.06 -13.86
N GLY A 428 20.13 3.76 -13.36
CA GLY A 428 19.53 4.50 -12.25
C GLY A 428 18.17 3.93 -11.87
N LYS A 429 17.84 3.95 -10.58
CA LYS A 429 16.53 3.53 -10.06
C LYS A 429 15.45 4.44 -10.65
N ILE A 430 14.43 3.87 -11.28
CA ILE A 430 13.27 4.62 -11.79
C ILE A 430 12.39 4.99 -10.58
N PRO A 431 12.02 6.26 -10.37
CA PRO A 431 11.17 6.63 -9.24
C PRO A 431 9.78 6.00 -9.35
N ALA A 432 9.23 5.56 -8.22
CA ALA A 432 7.83 5.16 -8.11
C ALA A 432 6.91 6.37 -8.32
N ASN A 433 5.60 6.12 -8.43
CA ASN A 433 4.55 7.10 -8.60
C ASN A 433 4.62 7.98 -9.89
N VAL A 434 5.66 7.82 -10.72
CA VAL A 434 5.78 8.40 -12.06
C VAL A 434 4.68 7.84 -12.97
N LYS A 435 4.10 8.72 -13.82
CA LYS A 435 3.23 8.32 -14.94
C LYS A 435 4.07 8.03 -16.18
N CYS A 436 3.78 6.92 -16.83
CA CYS A 436 4.46 6.44 -18.04
C CYS A 436 3.42 5.99 -19.07
N THR A 437 3.80 5.93 -20.34
CA THR A 437 2.95 5.40 -21.41
C THR A 437 3.55 4.10 -21.93
N ILE A 438 2.72 3.08 -22.11
CA ILE A 438 3.04 1.91 -22.93
C ILE A 438 2.12 1.88 -24.16
N SER A 439 2.63 1.35 -25.27
CA SER A 439 1.91 1.24 -26.53
C SER A 439 2.05 -0.17 -27.11
N GLY A 440 1.06 -0.63 -27.88
CA GLY A 440 1.08 -1.99 -28.44
C GLY A 440 -0.19 -2.35 -29.20
N TRP A 441 -0.27 -3.62 -29.62
CA TRP A 441 -1.35 -4.19 -30.41
C TRP A 441 -2.00 -5.39 -29.69
N GLY A 442 -1.77 -5.54 -28.38
CA GLY A 442 -2.30 -6.64 -27.57
C GLY A 442 -3.81 -6.58 -27.32
N TYR A 443 -4.26 -7.49 -26.45
CA TYR A 443 -5.69 -7.68 -26.17
C TYR A 443 -6.35 -6.43 -25.59
N ARG A 444 -7.56 -6.15 -26.07
CA ARG A 444 -8.30 -4.92 -25.76
C ARG A 444 -9.20 -5.00 -24.53
N SER A 445 -9.77 -6.17 -24.25
CA SER A 445 -10.53 -6.43 -23.02
C SER A 445 -10.46 -7.89 -22.60
N GLN A 446 -10.95 -8.19 -21.40
CA GLN A 446 -10.99 -9.56 -20.86
C GLN A 446 -12.10 -10.40 -21.52
N GLU A 447 -13.18 -9.72 -21.92
CA GLU A 447 -14.35 -10.28 -22.60
C GLU A 447 -14.01 -10.63 -24.05
N ASN A 448 -13.37 -9.71 -24.77
CA ASN A 448 -13.03 -9.86 -26.17
C ASN A 448 -11.50 -9.99 -26.33
N LYS A 449 -11.03 -11.24 -26.22
CA LYS A 449 -9.61 -11.67 -26.25
C LYS A 449 -8.97 -11.61 -27.64
N LEU A 450 -9.29 -10.56 -28.40
CA LEU A 450 -8.71 -10.27 -29.71
C LEU A 450 -7.62 -9.18 -29.58
N PRO A 451 -6.50 -9.31 -30.31
CA PRO A 451 -5.55 -8.22 -30.52
C PRO A 451 -6.20 -6.95 -31.08
N SER A 452 -5.48 -5.84 -31.06
CA SER A 452 -5.87 -4.62 -31.78
C SER A 452 -5.19 -4.57 -33.15
N ASP A 453 -5.97 -4.32 -34.21
CA ASP A 453 -5.41 -4.06 -35.54
C ASP A 453 -4.59 -2.75 -35.56
N VAL A 454 -5.00 -1.75 -34.78
CA VAL A 454 -4.43 -0.39 -34.72
C VAL A 454 -3.63 -0.17 -33.44
N LEU A 455 -2.54 0.58 -33.51
CA LEU A 455 -1.67 0.82 -32.35
C LEU A 455 -2.43 1.54 -31.23
N GLN A 456 -2.43 0.95 -30.04
CA GLN A 456 -3.05 1.49 -28.83
C GLN A 456 -2.00 2.07 -27.88
N GLU A 457 -2.44 2.91 -26.95
CA GLU A 457 -1.64 3.38 -25.82
C GLU A 457 -2.45 3.52 -24.53
N VAL A 458 -1.79 3.26 -23.39
CA VAL A 458 -2.35 3.48 -22.05
C VAL A 458 -1.32 4.14 -21.14
N ALA A 459 -1.80 4.99 -20.23
CA ALA A 459 -0.98 5.57 -19.17
C ALA A 459 -0.97 4.66 -17.94
N LEU A 460 0.20 4.16 -17.56
CA LEU A 460 0.42 3.40 -16.32
C LEU A 460 1.11 4.29 -15.28
N LYS A 461 0.74 4.14 -14.01
CA LYS A 461 1.48 4.70 -12.88
C LYS A 461 2.42 3.64 -12.32
N LEU A 462 3.68 3.96 -12.06
CA LEU A 462 4.61 3.04 -11.41
C LEU A 462 4.35 2.92 -9.91
N GLN A 463 4.53 1.71 -9.38
CA GLN A 463 4.46 1.37 -7.96
C GLN A 463 5.89 1.12 -7.42
N PHE A 464 6.11 1.18 -6.10
CA PHE A 464 7.45 0.92 -5.56
C PHE A 464 7.82 -0.57 -5.65
N SER A 465 9.08 -0.86 -5.98
CA SER A 465 9.58 -2.23 -6.12
C SER A 465 9.46 -3.10 -4.87
N PHE A 466 9.35 -2.53 -3.66
CA PHE A 466 9.08 -3.29 -2.43
C PHE A 466 7.61 -3.71 -2.32
N GLU A 467 6.66 -2.88 -2.79
CA GLU A 467 5.24 -3.24 -2.86
C GLU A 467 5.04 -4.34 -3.90
N CYS A 468 5.70 -4.21 -5.06
CA CYS A 468 5.77 -5.28 -6.07
C CYS A 468 6.32 -6.58 -5.46
N LYS A 469 7.41 -6.51 -4.67
CA LYS A 469 8.05 -7.66 -4.02
C LYS A 469 7.17 -8.29 -2.94
N ALA A 470 6.42 -7.51 -2.17
CA ALA A 470 5.49 -8.03 -1.17
C ALA A 470 4.32 -8.82 -1.81
N ILE A 471 3.84 -8.38 -2.98
CA ILE A 471 2.73 -9.02 -3.71
C ILE A 471 3.20 -10.26 -4.48
N TRP A 472 4.30 -10.15 -5.24
CA TRP A 472 4.79 -11.22 -6.13
C TRP A 472 5.83 -12.15 -5.50
N GLN A 473 6.31 -11.83 -4.29
CA GLN A 473 7.22 -12.65 -3.48
C GLN A 473 8.45 -13.14 -4.28
N GLN A 474 8.67 -14.45 -4.39
CA GLN A 474 9.81 -15.03 -5.11
C GLN A 474 9.83 -14.70 -6.60
N TYR A 475 8.67 -14.47 -7.23
CA TYR A 475 8.56 -14.24 -8.67
C TYR A 475 9.00 -12.85 -9.14
N PHE A 476 9.30 -11.92 -8.22
CA PHE A 476 9.71 -10.55 -8.57
C PHE A 476 11.12 -10.22 -8.07
N ASN A 477 11.98 -9.75 -8.96
CA ASN A 477 13.33 -9.27 -8.64
C ASN A 477 13.38 -7.74 -8.68
N SER A 478 13.55 -7.09 -7.53
CA SER A 478 13.53 -5.63 -7.41
C SER A 478 14.72 -4.92 -8.08
N GLU A 479 15.77 -5.64 -8.48
CA GLU A 479 16.93 -5.07 -9.20
C GLU A 479 16.68 -4.99 -10.71
N THR A 480 16.02 -6.01 -11.27
CA THR A 480 15.81 -6.13 -12.73
C THR A 480 14.38 -5.82 -13.16
N MET A 481 13.41 -5.78 -12.24
CA MET A 481 11.99 -5.56 -12.53
C MET A 481 11.42 -4.30 -11.85
N ILE A 482 10.35 -3.77 -12.43
CA ILE A 482 9.42 -2.80 -11.83
C ILE A 482 7.98 -3.27 -12.05
N CYS A 483 7.01 -2.69 -11.34
CA CYS A 483 5.59 -2.94 -11.59
C CYS A 483 4.75 -1.65 -11.64
N SER A 484 3.58 -1.74 -12.26
CA SER A 484 2.54 -0.70 -12.25
C SER A 484 1.76 -0.68 -10.92
N VAL A 485 0.87 0.28 -10.74
CA VAL A 485 -0.17 0.24 -9.70
C VAL A 485 -1.34 -0.63 -10.20
N PRO A 486 -1.83 -1.61 -9.42
CA PRO A 486 -2.93 -2.49 -9.83
C PRO A 486 -4.28 -1.78 -9.63
N ASP A 487 -4.63 -0.86 -10.52
CA ASP A 487 -5.86 -0.05 -10.37
C ASP A 487 -7.15 -0.74 -10.87
N GLY A 488 -7.02 -1.95 -11.42
CA GLY A 488 -8.13 -2.75 -11.94
C GLY A 488 -8.75 -2.23 -13.24
N LYS A 489 -8.06 -1.33 -13.95
CA LYS A 489 -8.55 -0.68 -15.19
C LYS A 489 -7.51 -0.61 -16.29
N HIS A 490 -6.28 -0.20 -15.97
CA HIS A 490 -5.25 0.13 -16.94
C HIS A 490 -4.15 -0.94 -16.97
N GLY A 491 -3.79 -1.44 -18.15
CA GLY A 491 -2.76 -2.49 -18.26
C GLY A 491 -2.47 -2.95 -19.67
N PHE A 492 -1.21 -3.31 -19.91
CA PHE A 492 -0.82 -4.09 -21.09
C PHE A 492 -1.27 -5.55 -20.94
N CYS A 493 -1.40 -6.28 -22.05
CA CYS A 493 -1.89 -7.67 -22.03
C CYS A 493 -1.18 -8.55 -23.08
N LYS A 494 -1.75 -9.74 -23.36
CA LYS A 494 -1.22 -10.68 -24.36
C LYS A 494 -1.08 -10.00 -25.73
N GLY A 495 0.12 -10.06 -26.30
CA GLY A 495 0.53 -9.32 -27.51
C GLY A 495 1.42 -8.10 -27.21
N ASP A 496 1.22 -7.42 -26.08
CA ASP A 496 2.04 -6.25 -25.69
C ASP A 496 3.37 -6.65 -25.03
N SER A 497 3.60 -7.94 -24.78
CA SER A 497 4.89 -8.48 -24.32
C SER A 497 6.05 -7.94 -25.15
N GLY A 498 7.07 -7.41 -24.49
CA GLY A 498 8.22 -6.77 -25.13
C GLY A 498 8.02 -5.31 -25.56
N SER A 499 6.80 -4.76 -25.51
CA SER A 499 6.58 -3.32 -25.76
C SER A 499 7.30 -2.43 -24.75
N PRO A 500 7.84 -1.28 -25.18
CA PRO A 500 8.54 -0.36 -24.30
C PRO A 500 7.60 0.50 -23.45
N LEU A 501 7.90 0.60 -22.15
CA LEU A 501 7.34 1.60 -21.25
C LEU A 501 8.17 2.88 -21.34
N ILE A 502 7.55 3.98 -21.76
CA ILE A 502 8.18 5.29 -21.89
C ILE A 502 7.77 6.19 -20.72
N CYS A 503 8.75 6.70 -19.98
CA CYS A 503 8.54 7.68 -18.91
C CYS A 503 9.41 8.91 -19.19
N ASN A 504 8.84 10.12 -19.19
CA ASN A 504 9.54 11.38 -19.48
C ASN A 504 10.40 11.29 -20.75
N THR A 505 9.74 10.92 -21.87
CA THR A 505 10.27 10.67 -23.23
C THR A 505 11.42 9.65 -23.36
N LYS A 506 11.76 8.90 -22.30
CA LYS A 506 12.83 7.90 -22.30
C LYS A 506 12.26 6.50 -22.04
N PRO A 507 12.78 5.44 -22.71
CA PRO A 507 12.35 4.08 -22.44
C PRO A 507 12.96 3.60 -21.12
N GLN A 508 12.13 3.06 -20.23
CA GLN A 508 12.57 2.64 -18.90
C GLN A 508 12.51 1.13 -18.71
N ALA A 509 11.49 0.47 -19.27
CA ALA A 509 11.28 -0.96 -19.12
C ALA A 509 10.59 -1.58 -20.35
N LEU A 510 10.51 -2.91 -20.38
CA LEU A 510 9.77 -3.71 -21.37
C LEU A 510 8.68 -4.51 -20.67
N ALA A 511 7.46 -4.56 -21.23
CA ALA A 511 6.39 -5.41 -20.70
C ALA A 511 6.81 -6.89 -20.68
N SER A 512 6.62 -7.57 -19.53
CA SER A 512 6.99 -8.98 -19.36
C SER A 512 5.77 -9.84 -19.06
N TYR A 513 5.10 -9.67 -17.91
CA TYR A 513 3.95 -10.50 -17.54
C TYR A 513 2.92 -9.78 -16.66
N THR A 514 1.76 -10.43 -16.49
CA THR A 514 0.61 -10.01 -15.68
C THR A 514 0.11 -11.18 -14.84
N SER A 515 -0.97 -11.00 -14.05
CA SER A 515 -1.69 -12.14 -13.45
C SER A 515 -2.20 -13.10 -14.54
N PRO A 516 -2.12 -14.44 -14.33
CA PRO A 516 -2.66 -15.43 -15.27
C PRO A 516 -4.17 -15.28 -15.50
N GLU A 517 -4.89 -14.81 -14.48
CA GLU A 517 -6.34 -14.62 -14.50
C GLU A 517 -6.75 -13.35 -15.24
N SER A 518 -6.05 -12.23 -15.01
CA SER A 518 -6.40 -10.91 -15.56
C SER A 518 -5.19 -10.04 -15.85
N CYS A 519 -5.20 -9.37 -17.00
CA CYS A 519 -4.21 -8.34 -17.34
C CYS A 519 -4.37 -7.04 -16.50
N VAL A 520 -5.55 -6.83 -15.88
CA VAL A 520 -5.86 -5.73 -14.96
C VAL A 520 -6.43 -6.24 -13.64
N ASP A 521 -5.65 -7.13 -13.03
CA ASP A 521 -5.88 -7.59 -11.68
C ASP A 521 -5.80 -6.42 -10.66
N LYS A 522 -6.62 -6.48 -9.60
CA LYS A 522 -6.67 -5.46 -8.53
C LYS A 522 -5.68 -5.72 -7.39
N LYS A 523 -5.15 -6.95 -7.32
CA LYS A 523 -4.14 -7.40 -6.35
C LYS A 523 -2.77 -7.48 -7.00
N TYR A 524 -2.68 -8.06 -8.21
CA TYR A 524 -1.41 -8.36 -8.87
C TYR A 524 -1.03 -7.33 -9.96
N PRO A 525 -0.07 -6.43 -9.70
CA PRO A 525 0.35 -5.40 -10.67
C PRO A 525 1.12 -5.99 -11.85
N GLN A 526 1.02 -5.35 -13.02
CA GLN A 526 1.74 -5.78 -14.22
C GLN A 526 3.25 -5.54 -14.08
N VAL A 527 4.07 -6.49 -14.54
CA VAL A 527 5.53 -6.50 -14.29
C VAL A 527 6.32 -6.27 -15.57
N LEU A 528 7.35 -5.42 -15.47
CA LEU A 528 8.18 -4.97 -16.58
C LEU A 528 9.68 -5.08 -16.25
N VAL A 529 10.49 -5.47 -17.22
CA VAL A 529 11.95 -5.63 -17.08
C VAL A 529 12.67 -4.30 -17.34
N GLN A 530 13.47 -3.83 -16.37
CA GLN A 530 14.16 -2.53 -16.38
C GLN A 530 15.30 -2.48 -17.41
N ILE A 531 15.15 -1.69 -18.47
CA ILE A 531 16.17 -1.51 -19.52
C ILE A 531 17.49 -0.97 -18.93
N ALA A 532 17.40 -0.13 -17.90
CA ALA A 532 18.55 0.50 -17.24
C ALA A 532 19.56 -0.50 -16.64
N TYR A 533 19.09 -1.65 -16.14
CA TYR A 533 19.94 -2.73 -15.61
C TYR A 533 20.74 -3.40 -16.74
N PHE A 534 20.09 -3.63 -17.88
CA PHE A 534 20.66 -4.38 -19.00
C PHE A 534 21.57 -3.57 -19.94
N LEU A 535 21.74 -2.27 -19.73
CA LEU A 535 22.57 -1.40 -20.58
C LEU A 535 23.99 -1.94 -20.87
N PRO A 536 24.74 -2.56 -19.92
CA PRO A 536 26.05 -3.14 -20.23
C PRO A 536 25.97 -4.35 -21.16
N TRP A 537 24.97 -5.22 -20.95
CA TRP A 537 24.74 -6.39 -21.81
C TRP A 537 24.24 -5.99 -23.20
N ILE A 538 23.33 -5.00 -23.29
CA ILE A 538 22.81 -4.50 -24.56
C ILE A 538 23.95 -3.97 -25.44
N LYS A 539 24.84 -3.13 -24.89
CA LYS A 539 26.01 -2.61 -25.60
C LYS A 539 26.92 -3.74 -26.11
N LYS A 540 27.38 -4.61 -25.20
CA LYS A 540 28.23 -5.79 -25.47
C LYS A 540 27.63 -6.84 -26.44
N LYS A 541 26.39 -6.67 -26.91
CA LYS A 541 25.72 -7.52 -27.93
C LYS A 541 25.30 -6.75 -29.20
N MET A 542 25.50 -5.44 -29.23
CA MET A 542 25.28 -4.55 -30.36
C MET A 542 26.59 -4.08 -31.00
N ASP A 543 27.65 -4.02 -30.19
CA ASP A 543 29.05 -4.06 -30.63
C ASP A 543 29.33 -5.42 -31.30
#